data_AF-A0A941AGX7-F1
#
_entry.id   AF-A0A941AGX7-F1
#
_cell.length_a   1.000
_cell.length_b   1.000
_cell.length_c   1.000
_cell.angle_alpha   90.00
_cell.angle_beta   90.00
_cell.angle_gamma   90.00
#
_symmetry.space_group_name_H-M   'P 1'
#
loop_
_entity.id
_entity.type
_entity.pdbx_description
1 polymer ?
#
loop_
_entity_poly.entity_id
_entity_poly.type
_entity_poly.pdbx_seq_one_letter_code
_entity_poly.pdbx_strand_id
1 'polypeptide(L)' 'MTESGATPAGPVTGAGGAEAALAPLERLAATPVSGHVAVFEEVLSGLEAVLASVEEPASEAER' A
#
# COMPACT_ATOMS: atom_id res chain seq x y z
N MET A 1 -30.40 18.84 -3.02
CA MET A 1 -29.94 17.76 -2.12
C MET A 1 -28.79 17.05 -2.82
N THR A 2 -27.57 17.19 -2.32
CA THR A 2 -26.39 16.51 -2.85
C THR A 2 -26.25 15.17 -2.15
N GLU A 3 -26.69 14.09 -2.81
CA GLU A 3 -26.27 12.74 -2.46
C GLU A 3 -24.88 12.52 -3.09
N SER A 4 -23.84 12.88 -2.35
CA SER A 4 -22.48 12.48 -2.69
C SER A 4 -22.17 11.21 -1.90
N GLY A 5 -22.67 10.08 -2.40
CA GLY A 5 -22.32 8.77 -1.89
C GLY A 5 -20.86 8.50 -2.19
N ALA A 6 -19.96 8.87 -1.28
CA ALA A 6 -18.59 8.39 -1.30
C ALA A 6 -18.62 6.88 -1.02
N THR A 7 -18.65 6.07 -2.08
CA THR A 7 -18.37 4.64 -1.97
C THR A 7 -17.01 4.49 -1.28
N PRO A 8 -16.90 3.71 -0.19
CA PRO A 8 -15.61 3.43 0.41
C PRO A 8 -14.75 2.81 -0.68
N ALA A 9 -13.60 3.42 -0.97
CA ALA A 9 -12.64 2.86 -1.90
C ALA A 9 -12.37 1.42 -1.43
N GLY A 10 -12.73 0.44 -2.26
CA GLY A 10 -12.42 -0.96 -1.99
C GLY A 10 -10.91 -1.13 -1.78
N PRO A 11 -10.47 -2.27 -1.21
CA PRO A 11 -9.05 -2.51 -0.99
C PRO A 11 -8.29 -2.27 -2.29
N VAL A 12 -7.37 -1.30 -2.27
CA VAL A 12 -6.58 -0.92 -3.44
C VAL A 12 -5.55 -2.03 -3.66
N THR A 13 -5.84 -2.96 -4.56
CA THR A 13 -4.98 -4.12 -4.85
C THR A 13 -4.00 -3.80 -5.98
N GLY A 14 -2.85 -4.48 -6.00
CA GLY A 14 -1.87 -4.37 -7.09
C GLY A 14 -1.22 -2.99 -7.18
N ALA A 15 -1.07 -2.45 -8.40
CA ALA A 15 -0.29 -1.23 -8.66
C ALA A 15 -0.77 0.02 -7.88
N GLY A 16 -2.09 0.20 -7.73
CA GLY A 16 -2.63 1.31 -6.93
C GLY A 16 -2.39 1.14 -5.42
N GLY A 17 -2.33 -0.09 -4.95
CA GLY A 17 -1.97 -0.38 -3.56
C GLY A 17 -0.50 -0.08 -3.28
N ALA A 18 0.38 -0.41 -4.22
CA ALA A 18 1.80 -0.09 -4.13
C ALA A 18 2.04 1.43 -4.12
N GLU A 19 1.33 2.20 -4.95
CA GLU A 19 1.42 3.66 -4.95
C GLU A 19 0.94 4.25 -3.61
N ALA A 20 -0.17 3.75 -3.07
CA ALA A 20 -0.67 4.15 -1.76
C ALA A 20 0.32 3.80 -0.62
N ALA A 21 0.97 2.64 -0.68
CA ALA A 21 1.98 2.22 0.29
C ALA A 21 3.24 3.09 0.26
N LEU A 22 3.56 3.72 -0.88
CA LEU A 22 4.71 4.61 -1.05
C LEU A 22 4.43 6.06 -0.65
N ALA A 23 3.17 6.49 -0.56
CA ALA A 23 2.77 7.85 -0.18
C ALA A 23 3.48 8.41 1.08
N PRO A 24 3.74 7.61 2.14
CA PRO A 24 4.44 8.12 3.32
C PRO A 24 5.85 8.68 3.06
N LEU A 25 6.51 8.29 1.96
CA LEU A 25 7.84 8.78 1.58
C LEU A 25 7.88 10.29 1.33
N GLU A 26 6.76 10.90 0.96
CA GLU A 26 6.64 12.36 0.77
C GLU A 26 6.99 13.14 2.05
N ARG A 27 6.84 12.51 3.23
CA ARG A 27 7.15 13.13 4.53
C ARG A 27 8.64 13.21 4.83
N LEU A 28 9.50 12.47 4.12
CA LEU A 28 10.93 12.36 4.45
C LEU A 28 11.64 13.70 4.46
N ALA A 29 11.30 14.61 3.53
CA ALA A 29 11.91 15.94 3.44
C ALA A 29 11.62 16.82 4.67
N ALA A 30 10.49 16.58 5.36
CA ALA A 30 10.09 17.31 6.56
C ALA A 30 10.41 16.54 7.86
N THR A 31 10.93 15.31 7.77
CA THR A 31 11.17 14.43 8.91
C THR A 31 12.66 14.46 9.28
N PRO A 32 13.04 14.64 10.56
CA PRO A 32 14.42 14.44 11.00
C PRO A 32 14.93 13.05 10.63
N VAL A 33 16.22 12.90 10.36
CA VAL A 33 16.81 11.61 9.95
C VAL A 33 16.51 10.49 10.96
N SER A 34 16.46 10.81 12.26
CA SER A 34 16.09 9.86 13.32
C SER A 34 14.67 9.29 13.17
N GLY A 35 13.77 9.97 12.46
CA GLY A 35 12.41 9.53 12.16
C GLY A 35 12.26 8.82 10.82
N HIS A 36 13.29 8.75 9.98
CA HIS A 36 13.20 8.12 8.65
C HIS A 36 12.91 6.62 8.75
N VAL A 37 13.45 5.95 9.77
CA VAL A 37 13.21 4.51 10.00
C VAL A 37 11.72 4.21 10.16
N ALA A 38 10.99 5.02 10.95
CA ALA A 38 9.55 4.83 11.14
C ALA A 38 8.77 5.01 9.82
N VAL A 39 9.19 5.95 8.97
CA VAL A 39 8.58 6.14 7.64
C VAL A 39 8.83 4.93 6.75
N PHE A 40 10.04 4.37 6.77
CA PHE A 40 10.35 3.17 5.99
C PHE A 40 9.62 1.92 6.50
N GLU A 41 9.46 1.76 7.82
CA GLU A 41 8.68 0.65 8.40
C GLU A 41 7.20 0.72 8.01
N GLU A 42 6.62 1.92 7.97
CA GLU A 42 5.25 2.14 7.51
C GLU A 42 5.07 1.76 6.04
N VAL A 43 5.99 2.19 5.17
CA VAL A 43 6.00 1.85 3.74
C VAL A 43 6.16 0.34 3.54
N LEU A 44 7.11 -0.28 4.24
CA LEU A 44 7.36 -1.72 4.17
C LEU A 44 6.11 -2.52 4.55
N SER A 45 5.48 -2.17 5.67
CA SER A 45 4.26 -2.84 6.14
C SER A 45 3.12 -2.71 5.13
N GLY A 46 2.99 -1.55 4.48
CA GLY A 46 2.01 -1.33 3.41
C GLY A 46 2.28 -2.21 2.19
N LEU A 47 3.54 -2.31 1.76
CA LEU A 47 3.93 -3.17 0.63
C LEU A 47 3.72 -4.65 0.94
N GLU A 48 4.04 -5.11 2.15
CA GLU A 48 3.77 -6.48 2.60
C GLU A 48 2.27 -6.80 2.54
N ALA A 49 1.41 -5.86 2.96
CA ALA A 49 -0.03 -6.03 2.88
C ALA A 49 -0.52 -6.10 1.42
N VAL A 50 0.04 -5.26 0.53
CA VAL A 50 -0.29 -5.31 -0.90
C VAL A 50 0.15 -6.65 -1.51
N LEU A 51 1.36 -7.12 -1.20
CA LEU A 51 1.85 -8.41 -1.69
C LEU A 51 1.02 -9.58 -1.18
N ALA A 52 0.66 -9.57 0.11
CA ALA A 52 -0.22 -10.59 0.69
C ALA A 52 -1.64 -10.57 0.10
N SER A 53 -2.08 -9.44 -0.46
CA SER A 53 -3.38 -9.33 -1.15
C SER A 53 -3.38 -9.91 -2.57
N VAL A 54 -2.20 -10.11 -3.16
CA VAL A 54 -2.08 -10.76 -4.46
C VAL A 54 -2.06 -12.26 -4.23
N GLU A 55 -3.11 -12.95 -4.68
CA GLU A 55 -3.12 -14.41 -4.67
C GLU A 55 -2.02 -14.91 -5.62
N GLU A 56 -1.11 -15.73 -5.08
CA GLU A 56 -0.06 -16.34 -5.88
C GLU A 56 -0.73 -17.19 -6.96
N PRO A 57 -0.45 -16.96 -8.26
CA PRO A 57 -1.07 -17.75 -9.30
C PRO A 57 -0.72 -19.20 -9.03
N ALA A 58 -1.73 -20.05 -8.82
CA ALA A 58 -1.55 -21.46 -8.56
C ALA A 58 -0.59 -22.00 -9.63
N SER A 59 0.66 -22.28 -9.24
CA SER A 59 1.63 -22.84 -10.16
C SER A 59 1.01 -24.12 -10.68
N GLU A 60 1.01 -24.31 -12.01
CA GLU A 60 0.62 -25.57 -12.65
C GLU A 60 1.56 -26.69 -12.18
N ALA A 61 1.33 -27.17 -10.96
CA ALA A 61 1.92 -28.35 -10.36
C ALA A 61 0.90 -29.48 -10.49
N GLU A 62 0.47 -29.77 -11.71
CA GLU A 62 -0.10 -31.06 -12.13
C GLU A 62 -0.45 -31.01 -13.63
N ARG A 63 0.48 -31.46 -14.47
CA ARG A 63 0.22 -32.37 -15.60
C ARG A 63 1.52 -32.89 -16.21
#